data_AF-A0A921GJ98-F1
#
_entry.id   AF-A0A921GJ98-F1
#
_cell.length_a   1.000
_cell.length_b   1.000
_cell.length_c   1.000
_cell.angle_alpha   90.00
_cell.angle_beta   90.00
_cell.angle_gamma   90.00
#
_symmetry.space_group_name_H-M   'P 1'
#
loop_
_entity.id
_entity.type
_entity.pdbx_description
1 polymer ?
#
loop_
_entity_poly.entity_id
_entity_poly.type
_entity_poly.pdbx_seq_one_letter_code
_entity_poly.pdbx_strand_id
1 'polypeptide(L)'
;MEQSRSFWAAFALLCGSCALGLANPCVGVFALIYLVIALVACAAYLVMRADVRRFSSAVDEASRDGAGRRADAMSRAGLGFCSVFAVFAAVGTCVLTMLGLDPERGGQALLPVQLAPFDAALDLWALSAVMAVAAAVLLVSAGADVRRWLRRVR
;
A
#
# COMPACT_ATOMS: atom_id res chain seq x y z
N MET A 1 -9.74 19.80 -11.71
CA MET A 1 -9.50 19.12 -10.41
C MET A 1 -8.26 18.24 -10.57
N GLU A 2 -7.19 18.55 -9.84
CA GLU A 2 -5.95 17.76 -9.90
C GLU A 2 -6.19 16.38 -9.26
N GLN A 3 -5.84 15.30 -9.97
CA GLN A 3 -5.75 13.96 -9.40
C GLN A 3 -4.28 13.70 -9.07
N SER A 4 -4.02 13.06 -7.93
CA SER A 4 -2.66 12.70 -7.54
C SER A 4 -2.21 11.52 -8.38
N ARG A 5 -1.28 11.77 -9.32
CA ARG A 5 -0.66 10.71 -10.14
C ARG A 5 0.11 9.72 -9.28
N SER A 6 0.73 10.18 -8.19
CA SER A 6 1.44 9.36 -7.22
C SER A 6 0.52 8.36 -6.50
N PHE A 7 -0.69 8.77 -6.12
CA PHE A 7 -1.67 7.85 -5.52
C PHE A 7 -2.04 6.71 -6.46
N TRP A 8 -2.40 7.03 -7.71
CA TRP A 8 -2.81 6.01 -8.68
C TRP A 8 -1.67 5.07 -9.06
N ALA A 9 -0.44 5.59 -9.16
CA ALA A 9 0.74 4.75 -9.33
C ALA A 9 0.95 3.81 -8.13
N ALA A 10 0.82 4.30 -6.90
CA ALA A 10 0.91 3.47 -5.70
C ALA A 10 -0.16 2.37 -5.67
N PHE A 11 -1.39 2.72 -6.01
CA PHE A 11 -2.50 1.78 -6.08
C PHE A 11 -2.26 0.69 -7.13
N ALA A 12 -1.81 1.06 -8.33
CA ALA A 12 -1.48 0.12 -9.39
C ALA A 12 -0.34 -0.83 -8.97
N LEU A 13 0.67 -0.32 -8.26
CA LEU A 13 1.79 -1.12 -7.74
C LEU A 13 1.33 -2.11 -6.66
N LEU A 14 0.42 -1.72 -5.75
CA LEU A 14 -0.14 -2.63 -4.75
C LEU A 14 -1.01 -3.72 -5.40
N CYS A 15 -1.83 -3.36 -6.40
CA CYS A 15 -2.60 -4.33 -7.18
C CYS A 15 -1.68 -5.29 -7.95
N GLY A 16 -0.61 -4.78 -8.54
CA GLY A 16 0.39 -5.62 -9.20
C GLY A 16 1.13 -6.55 -8.24
N SER A 17 1.47 -6.07 -7.04
CA SER A 17 2.05 -6.90 -5.97
C SER A 17 1.09 -8.01 -5.53
N CYS A 18 -0.21 -7.71 -5.45
CA CYS A 18 -1.24 -8.70 -5.17
C CYS A 18 -1.35 -9.76 -6.29
N ALA A 19 -1.36 -9.34 -7.57
CA ALA A 19 -1.42 -10.25 -8.70
C ALA A 19 -0.20 -11.18 -8.77
N LEU A 20 1.00 -10.65 -8.49
CA LEU A 20 2.23 -11.45 -8.38
C LEU A 20 2.17 -12.43 -7.20
N GLY A 21 1.58 -12.00 -6.07
CA GLY A 21 1.33 -12.88 -4.93
C GLY A 21 0.39 -14.04 -5.27
N LEU A 22 -0.63 -13.83 -6.10
CA LEU A 22 -1.52 -14.91 -6.59
C LEU A 22 -0.83 -15.86 -7.56
N ALA A 23 0.11 -15.34 -8.37
CA ALA A 23 0.89 -16.16 -9.31
C ALA A 23 1.95 -17.02 -8.60
N ASN A 24 2.32 -16.68 -7.36
CA ASN A 24 3.35 -17.38 -6.59
C ASN A 24 2.71 -18.15 -5.40
N PRO A 25 2.62 -19.50 -5.46
CA PRO A 25 1.98 -20.30 -4.41
C PRO A 25 2.67 -20.17 -3.04
N CYS A 26 3.96 -19.82 -2.99
CA CYS A 26 4.72 -19.58 -1.76
C CYS A 26 4.36 -18.27 -1.06
N VAL A 27 3.82 -17.30 -1.80
CA VAL A 27 3.59 -15.91 -1.34
C VAL A 27 2.09 -15.57 -1.29
N GLY A 28 1.21 -16.45 -1.79
CA GLY A 28 -0.24 -16.23 -1.92
C GLY A 28 -0.94 -15.74 -0.65
N VAL A 29 -0.47 -16.12 0.53
CA VAL A 29 -1.01 -15.65 1.82
C VAL A 29 -0.91 -14.12 1.97
N PHE A 30 0.12 -13.49 1.40
CA PHE A 30 0.34 -12.04 1.46
C PHE A 30 -0.33 -11.27 0.33
N ALA A 31 -0.82 -11.95 -0.72
CA ALA A 31 -1.61 -11.32 -1.78
C ALA A 31 -2.84 -10.63 -1.18
N LEU A 32 -3.50 -11.28 -0.21
CA LEU A 32 -4.65 -10.72 0.50
C LEU A 32 -4.26 -9.46 1.30
N ILE A 33 -3.07 -9.46 1.91
CA ILE A 33 -2.58 -8.32 2.70
C ILE A 33 -2.34 -7.11 1.80
N TYR A 34 -1.68 -7.29 0.65
CA TYR A 34 -1.49 -6.21 -0.33
C TYR A 34 -2.81 -5.67 -0.87
N LEU A 35 -3.80 -6.54 -1.11
CA LEU A 35 -5.14 -6.14 -1.52
C LEU A 35 -5.84 -5.32 -0.44
N VAL A 36 -5.81 -5.76 0.81
CA VAL A 36 -6.40 -5.02 1.95
C VAL A 36 -5.74 -3.65 2.09
N ILE A 37 -4.42 -3.57 2.01
CA ILE A 37 -3.70 -2.29 2.07
C ILE A 37 -4.12 -1.38 0.90
N ALA A 38 -4.25 -1.91 -0.32
CA ALA A 38 -4.71 -1.15 -1.47
C ALA A 38 -6.12 -0.57 -1.27
N LEU A 39 -7.04 -1.40 -0.76
CA LEU A 39 -8.43 -1.00 -0.50
C LEU A 39 -8.52 0.05 0.61
N VAL A 40 -7.79 -0.13 1.72
CA VAL A 40 -7.75 0.84 2.82
C VAL A 40 -7.13 2.16 2.36
N ALA A 41 -6.04 2.12 1.60
CA ALA A 41 -5.42 3.31 1.02
C ALA A 41 -6.37 4.04 0.04
N CYS A 42 -7.12 3.28 -0.77
CA CYS A 42 -8.14 3.82 -1.67
C CYS A 42 -9.29 4.48 -0.91
N ALA A 43 -9.85 3.80 0.10
CA ALA A 43 -10.91 4.35 0.93
C ALA A 43 -10.45 5.65 1.62
N ALA A 44 -9.24 5.65 2.21
CA ALA A 44 -8.67 6.83 2.85
C ALA A 44 -8.50 8.00 1.87
N TYR A 45 -8.00 7.73 0.66
CA TYR A 45 -7.84 8.76 -0.38
C TYR A 45 -9.17 9.33 -0.86
N LEU A 46 -10.18 8.48 -1.09
CA LEU A 46 -11.51 8.91 -1.51
C LEU A 46 -12.20 9.76 -0.43
N VAL A 47 -12.06 9.37 0.84
CA VAL A 47 -12.58 10.15 1.98
C VAL A 47 -11.89 11.52 2.04
N MET A 48 -10.56 11.58 1.98
CA MET A 48 -9.83 12.86 1.95
C MET A 48 -10.29 13.76 0.80
N ARG A 49 -10.52 13.18 -0.39
CA ARG A 49 -10.98 13.94 -1.56
C ARG A 49 -12.41 14.44 -1.39
N ALA A 50 -13.29 13.63 -0.79
CA ALA A 50 -14.65 14.05 -0.46
C ALA A 50 -14.64 15.19 0.56
N ASP A 51 -13.76 15.13 1.56
CA ASP A 51 -13.59 16.20 2.54
C ASP A 51 -13.04 17.48 1.87
N VAL A 52 -11.99 17.40 1.03
CA VAL A 52 -11.48 18.53 0.20
C VAL A 52 -12.61 19.23 -0.56
N ARG A 53 -13.52 18.47 -1.18
CA ARG A 53 -14.69 19.03 -1.87
C ARG A 53 -15.65 19.74 -0.93
N ARG A 54 -15.94 19.15 0.23
CA ARG A 54 -16.80 19.77 1.26
C ARG A 54 -16.20 21.07 1.79
N PHE A 55 -14.88 21.18 1.96
CA PHE A 55 -14.22 22.44 2.34
C PHE A 55 -14.40 23.52 1.30
N SER A 56 -14.20 23.20 0.02
CA SER A 56 -14.34 24.17 -1.05
C SER A 56 -15.76 24.75 -1.16
N SER A 57 -16.76 24.06 -0.61
CA SER A 57 -18.15 24.51 -0.54
C SER A 57 -18.59 25.09 0.82
N ALA A 58 -17.78 24.96 1.87
CA ALA A 58 -18.15 25.41 3.22
C ALA A 58 -17.94 26.92 3.37
N VAL A 59 -18.93 27.62 3.93
CA VAL A 59 -18.91 29.09 4.09
C VAL A 59 -18.20 29.54 5.38
N ASP A 60 -18.20 28.71 6.43
CA ASP A 60 -17.67 29.07 7.76
C ASP A 60 -16.23 28.59 8.03
N GLU A 61 -15.40 29.48 8.59
CA GLU A 61 -13.98 29.22 8.93
C GLU A 61 -13.78 28.20 10.05
N ALA A 62 -14.63 28.18 11.09
CA ALA A 62 -14.51 27.22 12.20
C ALA A 62 -14.73 25.77 11.73
N SER A 63 -15.66 25.57 10.80
CA SER A 63 -15.91 24.27 10.14
C SER A 63 -14.75 23.85 9.24
N ARG A 64 -14.07 24.81 8.61
CA ARG A 64 -12.85 24.56 7.81
C ARG A 64 -11.66 24.12 8.67
N ASP A 65 -11.45 24.74 9.84
CA ASP A 65 -10.33 24.40 10.73
C ASP A 65 -10.48 23.04 11.42
N GLY A 66 -11.71 22.66 11.80
CA GLY A 66 -12.00 21.38 12.44
C GLY A 66 -11.81 20.19 11.48
N ALA A 67 -12.31 20.31 10.27
CA ALA A 67 -12.15 19.23 9.30
C ALA A 67 -10.71 19.22 8.70
N GLY A 68 -10.01 20.36 8.59
CA GLY A 68 -8.62 20.39 8.11
C GLY A 68 -7.67 19.57 9.00
N ARG A 69 -7.85 19.68 10.33
CA ARG A 69 -7.17 18.81 11.30
C ARG A 69 -7.50 17.33 11.13
N ARG A 70 -8.74 17.01 10.74
CA ARG A 70 -9.20 15.64 10.48
C ARG A 70 -8.55 15.06 9.24
N ALA A 71 -8.44 15.83 8.17
CA ALA A 71 -7.77 15.43 6.94
C ALA A 71 -6.25 15.26 7.13
N ASP A 72 -5.61 16.15 7.91
CA ASP A 72 -4.18 16.01 8.27
C ASP A 72 -3.93 14.77 9.15
N ALA A 73 -4.80 14.51 10.12
CA ALA A 73 -4.74 13.30 10.95
C ALA A 73 -4.94 12.05 10.09
N MET A 74 -5.89 12.05 9.16
CA MET A 74 -6.18 10.91 8.28
C MET A 74 -5.06 10.70 7.23
N SER A 75 -4.41 11.77 6.78
CA SER A 75 -3.22 11.71 5.90
C SER A 75 -2.06 11.01 6.59
N ARG A 76 -1.76 11.39 7.83
CA ARG A 76 -0.67 10.78 8.61
C ARG A 76 -1.01 9.39 9.10
N ALA A 77 -2.21 9.19 9.63
CA ALA A 77 -2.63 7.92 10.22
C ALA A 77 -3.08 6.89 9.17
N GLY A 78 -3.75 7.29 8.09
CA GLY A 78 -4.24 6.36 7.07
C GLY A 78 -3.13 5.94 6.10
N LEU A 79 -2.59 6.90 5.34
CA LEU A 79 -1.58 6.62 4.31
C LEU A 79 -0.22 6.24 4.91
N GLY A 80 0.15 6.87 6.02
CA GLY A 80 1.37 6.51 6.76
C GLY A 80 1.33 5.07 7.28
N PHE A 81 0.22 4.66 7.90
CA PHE A 81 0.06 3.30 8.42
C PHE A 81 0.01 2.27 7.28
N CYS A 82 -0.68 2.58 6.17
CA CYS A 82 -0.65 1.73 4.97
C CYS A 82 0.79 1.57 4.42
N SER A 83 1.61 2.63 4.44
CA SER A 83 3.00 2.56 3.98
C SER A 83 3.84 1.64 4.87
N VAL A 84 3.70 1.73 6.19
CA VAL A 84 4.42 0.89 7.16
C VAL A 84 4.00 -0.56 7.00
N PHE A 85 2.70 -0.83 6.90
CA PHE A 85 2.18 -2.19 6.71
C PHE A 85 2.60 -2.81 5.38
N ALA A 86 2.72 -2.02 4.30
CA ALA A 86 3.23 -2.51 3.02
C ALA A 86 4.69 -2.96 3.12
N VAL A 87 5.54 -2.21 3.85
CA VAL A 87 6.93 -2.59 4.10
C VAL A 87 7.01 -3.82 5.00
N PHE A 88 6.20 -3.89 6.06
CA PHE A 88 6.14 -5.09 6.92
C PHE A 88 5.70 -6.33 6.16
N ALA A 89 4.72 -6.23 5.27
CA ALA A 89 4.31 -7.34 4.41
C ALA A 89 5.44 -7.77 3.46
N ALA A 90 6.21 -6.82 2.90
CA ALA A 90 7.38 -7.12 2.05
C ALA A 90 8.51 -7.82 2.82
N VAL A 91 8.77 -7.41 4.07
CA VAL A 91 9.78 -8.05 4.93
C VAL A 91 9.30 -9.43 5.40
N GLY A 92 8.03 -9.56 5.80
CA GLY A 92 7.45 -10.83 6.23
C GLY A 92 7.46 -11.88 5.12
N THR A 93 7.12 -11.47 3.89
CA THR A 93 7.24 -12.34 2.70
C THR A 93 8.68 -12.75 2.44
N CYS A 94 9.66 -11.86 2.62
CA CYS A 94 11.09 -12.18 2.47
C CYS A 94 11.52 -13.29 3.43
N VAL A 95 11.18 -13.13 4.72
CA VAL A 95 11.60 -14.06 5.78
C VAL A 95 10.99 -15.44 5.54
N LEU A 96 9.71 -15.50 5.17
CA LEU A 96 9.04 -16.77 4.86
C LEU A 96 9.58 -17.43 3.60
N THR A 97 9.91 -16.63 2.58
CA THR A 97 10.55 -17.13 1.36
C THR A 97 11.94 -17.67 1.71
N MET A 98 12.75 -16.98 2.50
CA MET A 98 14.09 -17.47 2.90
C MET A 98 14.07 -18.67 3.85
N LEU A 99 13.01 -18.83 4.65
CA LEU A 99 12.83 -20.02 5.50
C LEU A 99 12.53 -21.29 4.70
N GLY A 100 12.22 -21.18 3.39
CA GLY A 100 12.02 -22.34 2.52
C GLY A 100 10.85 -23.23 2.95
N LEU A 101 9.85 -22.64 3.60
CA LEU A 101 8.68 -23.32 4.13
C LEU A 101 7.74 -23.67 2.98
N ASP A 102 7.56 -24.97 2.73
CA ASP A 102 6.58 -25.46 1.76
C ASP A 102 5.15 -25.11 2.23
N PRO A 103 4.43 -24.18 1.56
CA PRO A 103 3.08 -23.78 1.94
C PRO A 103 2.06 -24.90 1.75
N GLU A 104 2.30 -25.87 0.85
CA GLU A 104 1.38 -26.98 0.60
C GLU A 104 1.52 -28.10 1.63
N ARG A 105 2.69 -28.21 2.27
CA ARG A 105 2.99 -29.24 3.28
C ARG A 105 3.12 -28.71 4.70
N GLY A 106 2.64 -27.51 4.98
CA GLY A 106 2.59 -26.96 6.34
C GLY A 106 3.95 -26.55 6.89
N GLY A 107 4.87 -26.07 6.04
CA GLY A 107 6.14 -25.50 6.46
C GLY A 107 7.27 -26.51 6.65
N GLN A 108 7.30 -27.59 5.85
CA GLN A 108 8.49 -28.42 5.77
C GLN A 108 9.59 -27.70 4.98
N ALA A 109 10.83 -27.77 5.48
CA ALA A 109 11.99 -27.20 4.82
C ALA A 109 12.32 -27.99 3.55
N LEU A 110 12.37 -27.31 2.40
CA LEU A 110 12.62 -27.93 1.10
C LEU A 110 14.11 -28.27 0.88
N LEU A 111 14.39 -29.48 0.39
CA LEU A 111 15.74 -29.97 0.06
C LEU A 111 16.28 -29.35 -1.26
N PRO A 112 17.61 -29.27 -1.47
CA PRO A 112 18.25 -28.47 -2.53
C PRO A 112 17.85 -28.79 -3.98
N VAL A 113 17.36 -30.01 -4.26
CA VAL A 113 16.94 -30.42 -5.61
C VAL A 113 15.61 -29.78 -6.04
N GLN A 114 14.85 -29.17 -5.12
CA GLN A 114 13.61 -28.45 -5.43
C GLN A 114 13.81 -26.92 -5.56
N LEU A 115 15.07 -26.44 -5.67
CA LEU A 115 15.41 -25.01 -5.73
C LEU A 115 15.20 -24.33 -7.10
N ALA A 116 15.07 -25.07 -8.21
CA ALA A 116 14.82 -24.47 -9.52
C ALA A 116 13.50 -23.65 -9.60
N PRO A 117 12.36 -24.11 -9.05
CA PRO A 117 11.17 -23.26 -8.91
C PRO A 117 11.33 -22.17 -7.83
N PHE A 118 12.35 -22.25 -6.98
CA PHE A 118 12.61 -21.29 -5.92
C PHE A 118 13.26 -20.01 -6.43
N ASP A 119 14.14 -20.09 -7.44
CA ASP A 119 14.73 -18.91 -8.07
C ASP A 119 13.65 -18.05 -8.75
N ALA A 120 12.73 -18.67 -9.50
CA ALA A 120 11.60 -17.98 -10.09
C ALA A 120 10.64 -17.40 -9.02
N ALA A 121 10.45 -18.10 -7.90
CA ALA A 121 9.68 -17.61 -6.77
C ALA A 121 10.36 -16.43 -6.05
N LEU A 122 11.70 -16.44 -5.95
CA LEU A 122 12.53 -15.36 -5.41
C LEU A 122 12.47 -14.12 -6.29
N ASP A 123 12.55 -14.27 -7.62
CA ASP A 123 12.44 -13.16 -8.56
C ASP A 123 11.05 -12.52 -8.50
N LEU A 124 9.99 -13.33 -8.48
CA LEU A 124 8.61 -12.85 -8.32
C LEU A 124 8.39 -12.18 -6.96
N TRP A 125 8.98 -12.71 -5.89
CA TRP A 125 8.98 -12.08 -4.58
C TRP A 125 9.68 -10.72 -4.63
N ALA A 126 10.91 -10.66 -5.15
CA ALA A 126 11.72 -9.46 -5.19
C ALA A 126 11.00 -8.35 -5.96
N LEU A 127 10.37 -8.70 -7.10
CA LEU A 127 9.57 -7.78 -7.89
C LEU A 127 8.34 -7.29 -7.12
N SER A 128 7.62 -8.19 -6.42
CA SER A 128 6.49 -7.80 -5.57
C SER A 128 6.90 -6.90 -4.40
N ALA A 129 8.07 -7.15 -3.79
CA ALA A 129 8.60 -6.37 -2.68
C ALA A 129 9.01 -4.97 -3.15
N VAL A 130 9.69 -4.86 -4.29
CA VAL A 130 10.04 -3.56 -4.89
C VAL A 130 8.77 -2.77 -5.22
N MET A 131 7.75 -3.41 -5.79
CA MET A 131 6.47 -2.76 -6.06
C MET A 131 5.78 -2.28 -4.78
N ALA A 132 5.78 -3.09 -3.72
CA ALA A 132 5.21 -2.71 -2.41
C ALA A 132 5.95 -1.54 -1.74
N VAL A 133 7.28 -1.56 -1.76
CA VAL A 133 8.10 -0.47 -1.20
C VAL A 133 7.95 0.81 -2.03
N ALA A 134 7.97 0.71 -3.36
CA ALA A 134 7.72 1.85 -4.24
C ALA A 134 6.31 2.43 -4.02
N ALA A 135 5.30 1.56 -3.84
CA ALA A 135 3.95 1.99 -3.49
C ALA A 135 3.92 2.70 -2.13
N ALA A 136 4.62 2.20 -1.12
CA ALA A 136 4.69 2.82 0.20
C ALA A 136 5.25 4.26 0.12
N VAL A 137 6.35 4.46 -0.62
CA VAL A 137 6.93 5.79 -0.86
C VAL A 137 5.94 6.70 -1.59
N LEU A 138 5.25 6.16 -2.60
CA LEU A 138 4.27 6.92 -3.37
C LEU A 138 3.03 7.28 -2.56
N LEU A 139 2.57 6.45 -1.63
CA LEU A 139 1.49 6.76 -0.69
C LEU A 139 1.86 7.93 0.25
N VAL A 140 3.11 7.97 0.72
CA VAL A 140 3.61 9.11 1.53
C VAL A 140 3.62 10.39 0.69
N SER A 141 4.05 10.31 -0.57
CA SER A 141 4.05 11.46 -1.49
C SER A 141 2.63 11.93 -1.83
N ALA A 142 1.69 11.01 -2.03
CA ALA A 142 0.27 11.31 -2.25
C ALA A 142 -0.35 12.02 -1.04
N GLY A 143 0.00 11.58 0.18
CA GLY A 143 -0.39 12.28 1.39
C GLY A 143 0.15 13.72 1.44
N ALA A 144 1.36 13.97 0.95
CA ALA A 144 1.91 15.31 0.84
C ALA A 144 1.17 16.17 -0.21
N ASP A 145 0.78 15.59 -1.34
CA ASP A 145 -0.01 16.28 -2.38
C ASP A 145 -1.38 16.72 -1.83
N VAL A 146 -2.07 15.85 -1.09
CA VAL A 146 -3.34 16.19 -0.43
C VAL A 146 -3.16 17.34 0.56
N ARG A 147 -2.09 17.34 1.36
CA ARG A 147 -1.77 18.46 2.26
C ARG A 147 -1.51 19.77 1.52
N ARG A 148 -0.82 19.71 0.36
CA ARG A 148 -0.62 20.91 -0.48
C ARG A 148 -1.95 21.43 -1.02
N TRP A 149 -2.87 20.56 -1.42
CA TRP A 149 -4.20 20.98 -1.86
C TRP A 149 -4.99 21.65 -0.74
N LEU A 150 -4.99 21.08 0.47
CA LEU A 150 -5.63 21.68 1.63
C LEU A 150 -5.06 23.08 1.95
N ARG A 151 -3.74 23.28 1.82
CA ARG A 151 -3.11 24.60 2.01
C ARG A 151 -3.45 25.62 0.91
N ARG A 152 -3.83 25.20 -0.29
CA ARG A 152 -4.27 26.12 -1.36
C ARG A 152 -5.73 26.53 -1.23
N VAL A 153 -6.53 25.75 -0.50
CA VAL A 153 -7.96 25.99 -0.28
C VAL A 153 -8.21 26.79 1.01
N ARG A 154 -7.24 26.77 1.94
CA ARG A 154 -7.18 27.64 3.12
C ARG A 154 -6.65 29.02 2.73
#